data_AF-A0A372KBI4-F1
#
_entry.id   AF-A0A372KBI4-F1
#
_cell.length_a   1.000
_cell.length_b   1.000
_cell.length_c   1.000
_cell.angle_alpha   90.00
_cell.angle_beta   90.00
_cell.angle_gamma   90.00
#
_symmetry.space_group_name_H-M   'P 1'
#
loop_
_entity.id
_entity.type
_entity.pdbx_description
1 polymer ?
#
loop_
_entity_poly.entity_id
_entity_poly.type
_entity_poly.pdbx_seq_one_letter_code
_entity_poly.pdbx_strand_id
1 'polypeptide(L)'
;MDSDGNSADGLPRQADNPTPAESTWVHADLRADEISNPELHFVNPVESDGAFSVLSSRQEQMFPFLTEREIERTRAFGEETQWRAGDVMFTMGRPSPGLVIMLKGHVRVVRRDAVGRVHRVFEYRPRQFLGEIAQLFGHPSLGDGIVVEDSLAIVVQPEDLRRLLVMEAEIGEKVMRALILRRSGLIERGSGPVLIGDSTEARLISLQDLLRRNSYPYSLIDAREDPETLSLLQRISATEADFPIVICPDGTVLRAPDVNQVATHLGWLPDLDPAHVYDVAIVGAGPAGLAAAVYAASEGLSVVIFDSWGPGGQAGTSARIENYLGFPAGISGQALTGRAFVQAQKFGVHISIPTRINTLCCDRIPLEIELDDQRRITSHTVVIASGAAYVKPSIAGLERLTGRGVFFGTSPVEAKLCRGLDVAVVGGGNSAGQGIVYLASHARHVHVLIRGHSLQEHMSQYLIDRITRLPNVTLHTEIDVNSLTDDAGGLAEVSGNGPHGPLSLSVRHLFLFTGAEPNTRWLRDCGVKTEGKGFVLTGDDARNGQEDTRHPFETSVRGVFAIGDVRFGSVKRVSAAVGEGAAVVAQLHAVLGERQLLARSASEPLRAAQAQHHPMS
;
A
#
# COMPACT_ATOMS: atom_id res chain seq x y z
N MET A 1 -8.95 5.01 -67.40
CA MET A 1 -8.12 3.86 -67.80
C MET A 1 -7.20 3.57 -66.62
N ASP A 2 -7.78 3.32 -65.44
CA ASP A 2 -8.44 2.06 -65.02
C ASP A 2 -7.34 1.02 -64.74
N SER A 3 -7.24 0.34 -63.60
CA SER A 3 -8.22 0.07 -62.54
C SER A 3 -7.52 -0.58 -61.33
N ASP A 4 -7.92 -0.18 -60.13
CA ASP A 4 -8.30 -0.96 -58.92
C ASP A 4 -7.58 -2.25 -58.50
N GLY A 5 -7.31 -2.34 -57.19
CA GLY A 5 -7.38 -3.61 -56.45
C GLY A 5 -6.54 -3.76 -55.17
N ASN A 6 -7.11 -3.37 -54.01
CA ASN A 6 -7.01 -3.91 -52.62
C ASN A 6 -6.14 -5.18 -52.38
N SER A 7 -5.56 -5.53 -51.23
CA SER A 7 -5.55 -5.17 -49.79
C SER A 7 -4.67 -6.28 -49.14
N ALA A 8 -3.79 -6.09 -48.15
CA ALA A 8 -4.08 -6.14 -46.71
C ALA A 8 -2.77 -6.47 -45.95
N ASP A 9 -2.73 -6.13 -44.66
CA ASP A 9 -1.87 -6.63 -43.57
C ASP A 9 -0.38 -6.23 -43.51
N GLY A 10 -0.13 -5.01 -43.02
CA GLY A 10 1.12 -4.64 -42.36
C GLY A 10 0.90 -4.49 -40.85
N LEU A 11 1.27 -5.50 -40.07
CA LEU A 11 1.40 -5.43 -38.62
C LEU A 11 2.33 -4.26 -38.22
N PRO A 12 1.98 -3.41 -37.23
CA PRO A 12 2.92 -2.43 -36.72
C PRO A 12 4.05 -3.14 -35.96
N ARG A 13 5.28 -2.85 -36.37
CA ARG A 13 6.51 -3.35 -35.75
C ARG A 13 6.50 -3.00 -34.25
N GLN A 14 6.79 -4.03 -33.46
CA GLN A 14 7.11 -3.98 -32.03
C GLN A 14 8.13 -2.85 -31.80
N ALA A 15 7.79 -1.89 -30.92
CA ALA A 15 8.75 -0.90 -30.47
C ALA A 15 9.79 -1.62 -29.59
N ASP A 16 11.05 -1.58 -30.01
CA ASP A 16 12.18 -2.11 -29.27
C ASP A 16 12.24 -1.46 -27.87
N ASN A 17 12.28 -2.30 -26.82
CA ASN A 17 12.58 -1.86 -25.46
C ASN A 17 14.00 -1.27 -25.43
N PRO A 18 14.22 -0.08 -24.83
CA PRO A 18 15.56 0.45 -24.69
C PRO A 18 16.38 -0.44 -23.74
N THR A 19 17.60 -0.78 -24.18
CA THR A 19 18.58 -1.54 -23.39
C THR A 19 19.03 -0.77 -22.14
N PRO A 20 19.35 -1.44 -21.00
CA PRO A 20 19.55 -0.80 -19.69
C PRO A 20 20.81 0.08 -19.50
N ALA A 21 21.50 0.51 -20.56
CA ALA A 21 22.86 1.05 -20.44
C ALA A 21 22.98 2.59 -20.44
N GLU A 22 21.90 3.36 -20.62
CA GLU A 22 22.00 4.83 -20.77
C GLU A 22 21.35 5.67 -19.64
N SER A 23 20.83 5.07 -18.56
CA SER A 23 20.05 5.80 -17.54
C SER A 23 20.73 6.00 -16.16
N THR A 24 21.97 5.56 -15.96
CA THR A 24 22.64 5.56 -14.64
C THR A 24 23.45 6.84 -14.38
N TRP A 25 22.81 8.00 -14.23
CA TRP A 25 23.52 9.25 -13.93
C TRP A 25 22.73 10.24 -13.06
N VAL A 26 22.77 10.05 -11.73
CA VAL A 26 22.69 11.10 -10.68
C VAL A 26 23.57 10.76 -9.45
N HIS A 27 24.01 9.51 -9.29
CA HIS A 27 24.96 9.10 -8.26
C HIS A 27 26.19 8.47 -8.90
N ALA A 28 27.28 9.24 -9.06
CA ALA A 28 28.58 8.59 -9.19
C ALA A 28 28.76 7.77 -7.90
N ASP A 29 29.07 6.48 -8.03
CA ASP A 29 29.48 5.65 -6.88
C ASP A 29 30.66 6.39 -6.21
N LEU A 30 30.37 7.14 -5.13
CA LEU A 30 31.39 7.75 -4.30
C LEU A 30 32.32 6.61 -3.88
N ARG A 31 33.60 6.73 -4.19
CA ARG A 31 34.54 5.68 -3.82
C ARG A 31 34.63 5.64 -2.29
N ALA A 32 34.89 4.46 -1.72
CA ALA A 32 34.94 4.26 -0.27
C ALA A 32 35.82 5.30 0.46
N ASP A 33 36.89 5.75 -0.18
CA ASP A 33 37.81 6.80 0.27
C ASP A 33 37.19 8.20 0.36
N GLU A 34 36.27 8.55 -0.54
CA GLU A 34 35.54 9.83 -0.47
C GLU A 34 34.55 9.81 0.69
N ILE A 35 33.77 8.73 0.84
CA ILE A 35 32.74 8.61 1.89
C ILE A 35 33.34 8.51 3.31
N SER A 36 34.55 8.00 3.42
CA SER A 36 35.31 7.89 4.67
C SER A 36 35.89 9.23 5.15
N ASN A 37 35.87 10.28 4.32
CA ASN A 37 36.48 11.56 4.64
C ASN A 37 35.71 12.28 5.78
N PRO A 38 36.33 12.52 6.96
CA PRO A 38 35.70 13.27 8.03
C PRO A 38 35.41 14.74 7.68
N GLU A 39 36.01 15.28 6.60
CA GLU A 39 35.75 16.62 6.07
C GLU A 39 34.64 16.69 5.01
N LEU A 40 33.96 15.58 4.69
CA LEU A 40 32.78 15.66 3.82
C LEU A 40 31.77 16.58 4.48
N HIS A 41 31.38 17.66 3.81
CA HIS A 41 30.43 18.63 4.35
C HIS A 41 29.05 17.99 4.46
N PHE A 42 28.79 17.40 5.63
CA PHE A 42 27.47 16.92 5.99
C PHE A 42 26.55 18.12 6.15
N VAL A 43 25.53 18.20 5.30
CA VAL A 43 24.39 19.05 5.58
C VAL A 43 23.63 18.31 6.67
N ASN A 44 23.75 18.77 7.93
CA ASN A 44 22.80 18.34 8.96
C ASN A 44 21.40 18.59 8.37
N PRO A 45 20.46 17.63 8.50
CA PRO A 45 19.13 17.83 7.96
C PRO A 45 18.66 19.20 8.45
N VAL A 46 18.15 20.02 7.51
CA VAL A 46 17.34 21.18 7.84
C VAL A 46 16.42 20.69 8.96
N GLU A 47 16.56 21.26 10.15
CA GLU A 47 15.58 21.05 11.21
C GLU A 47 14.25 21.30 10.52
N SER A 48 13.47 20.24 10.26
CA SER A 48 12.16 20.43 9.68
C SER A 48 11.49 21.44 10.59
N ASP A 49 10.87 22.48 10.02
CA ASP A 49 10.20 23.59 10.71
C ASP A 49 9.12 23.17 11.76
N GLY A 50 8.99 21.88 12.07
CA GLY A 50 8.36 21.37 13.27
C GLY A 50 9.31 21.41 14.47
N ALA A 51 9.36 22.54 15.16
CA ALA A 51 9.73 22.55 16.57
C ALA A 51 8.90 21.46 17.29
N PHE A 52 9.57 20.41 17.80
CA PHE A 52 9.00 19.21 18.44
C PHE A 52 8.36 18.14 17.52
N SER A 53 9.16 17.46 16.71
CA SER A 53 8.78 16.12 16.23
C SER A 53 8.62 15.15 17.42
N VAL A 54 7.46 14.49 17.55
CA VAL A 54 7.24 13.44 18.57
C VAL A 54 8.25 12.30 18.45
N LEU A 55 8.82 12.08 17.27
CA LEU A 55 9.83 11.03 17.06
C LEU A 55 11.18 11.35 17.73
N SER A 56 11.53 12.63 17.90
CA SER A 56 12.77 13.00 18.60
C SER A 56 12.76 12.50 20.06
N SER A 57 11.59 12.57 20.71
CA SER A 57 11.37 12.02 22.07
C SER A 57 11.39 10.49 22.15
N ARG A 58 11.46 9.77 21.02
CA ARG A 58 11.43 8.30 20.94
C ARG A 58 12.74 7.71 20.40
N GLN A 59 13.83 8.47 20.43
CA GLN A 59 15.11 8.06 19.87
C GLN A 59 15.64 6.76 20.50
N GLU A 60 15.46 6.55 21.81
CA GLU A 60 15.84 5.31 22.49
C GLU A 60 15.05 4.09 22.00
N GLN A 61 13.81 4.28 21.56
CA GLN A 61 12.99 3.21 20.97
C GLN A 61 13.35 2.96 19.50
N MET A 62 13.85 3.99 18.80
CA MET A 62 14.33 3.88 17.42
C MET A 62 15.70 3.20 17.35
N PHE A 63 16.58 3.42 18.33
CA PHE A 63 17.94 2.90 18.34
C PHE A 63 18.25 2.21 19.68
N PRO A 64 17.49 1.15 20.03
CA PRO A 64 17.62 0.50 21.32
C PRO A 64 18.94 -0.27 21.43
N PHE A 65 19.41 -0.45 22.66
CA PHE A 65 20.47 -1.37 22.99
C PHE A 65 19.88 -2.73 23.35
N LEU A 66 20.45 -3.79 22.78
CA LEU A 66 20.23 -5.16 23.22
C LEU A 66 21.09 -5.44 24.46
N THR A 67 20.63 -6.34 25.31
CA THR A 67 21.43 -6.92 26.39
C THR A 67 22.35 -8.01 25.85
N GLU A 68 23.43 -8.33 26.56
CA GLU A 68 24.33 -9.43 26.17
C GLU A 68 23.59 -10.76 26.01
N ARG A 69 22.59 -11.02 26.87
CA ARG A 69 21.75 -12.21 26.80
C ARG A 69 20.89 -12.24 25.54
N GLU A 70 20.38 -11.09 25.10
CA GLU A 70 19.62 -11.00 23.84
C GLU A 70 20.53 -11.25 22.64
N ILE A 71 21.72 -10.64 22.64
CA ILE A 71 22.72 -10.83 21.57
C ILE A 71 23.08 -12.32 21.45
N GLU A 72 23.34 -13.01 22.56
CA GLU A 72 23.66 -14.44 22.54
C GLU A 72 22.55 -15.28 21.91
N ARG A 73 21.29 -14.93 22.18
CA ARG A 73 20.13 -15.61 21.57
C ARG A 73 20.01 -15.33 20.07
N THR A 74 20.47 -14.18 19.58
CA THR A 74 20.43 -13.87 18.15
C THR A 74 21.45 -14.65 17.32
N ARG A 75 22.50 -15.20 17.93
CA ARG A 75 23.53 -15.99 17.25
C ARG A 75 23.00 -17.23 16.54
N ALA A 76 21.89 -17.80 17.03
CA ALA A 76 21.25 -18.96 16.41
C ALA A 76 20.58 -18.63 15.06
N PHE A 77 20.46 -17.35 14.70
CA PHE A 77 19.74 -16.86 13.52
C PHE A 77 20.63 -16.10 12.54
N GLY A 78 21.93 -15.99 12.81
CA GLY A 78 22.80 -15.19 11.95
C GLY A 78 24.27 -15.57 12.10
N GLU A 79 25.07 -15.09 11.15
CA GLU A 79 26.49 -15.40 11.07
C GLU A 79 27.33 -14.22 11.57
N GLU A 80 28.42 -14.50 12.28
CA GLU A 80 29.39 -13.47 12.63
C GLU A 80 30.20 -13.07 11.40
N THR A 81 30.13 -11.78 11.07
CA THR A 81 30.84 -11.20 9.92
C THR A 81 31.74 -10.06 10.39
N GLN A 82 32.93 -10.00 9.79
CA GLN A 82 33.92 -8.96 10.04
C GLN A 82 34.01 -8.02 8.85
N TRP A 83 34.17 -6.73 9.13
CA TRP A 83 34.45 -5.69 8.14
C TRP A 83 35.61 -4.82 8.58
N ARG A 84 36.31 -4.26 7.61
CA ARG A 84 37.40 -3.31 7.84
C ARG A 84 36.88 -1.88 7.78
N ALA A 85 37.54 -0.99 8.49
CA ALA A 85 37.30 0.44 8.36
C ALA A 85 37.41 0.86 6.88
N GLY A 86 36.43 1.63 6.40
CA GLY A 86 36.28 2.05 5.01
C GLY A 86 35.39 1.14 4.16
N ASP A 87 35.08 -0.08 4.60
CA ASP A 87 34.18 -0.97 3.85
C ASP A 87 32.77 -0.38 3.76
N VAL A 88 32.11 -0.60 2.62
CA VAL A 88 30.68 -0.31 2.44
C VAL A 88 29.89 -1.58 2.76
N MET A 89 29.18 -1.56 3.89
CA MET A 89 28.38 -2.70 4.37
C MET A 89 27.12 -2.91 3.52
N PHE A 90 26.50 -1.83 3.05
CA PHE A 90 25.39 -1.86 2.09
C PHE A 90 25.25 -0.51 1.41
N THR A 91 24.67 -0.53 0.21
CA THR A 91 24.52 0.64 -0.67
C THR A 91 23.06 1.00 -0.85
N MET A 92 22.76 2.30 -0.85
CA MET A 92 21.44 2.84 -1.17
C MET A 92 20.98 2.37 -2.56
N GLY A 93 19.71 1.97 -2.67
CA GLY A 93 19.15 1.44 -3.92
C GLY A 93 19.48 -0.02 -4.22
N ARG A 94 20.30 -0.69 -3.39
CA ARG A 94 20.61 -2.12 -3.53
C ARG A 94 20.05 -2.95 -2.37
N PRO A 95 19.76 -4.25 -2.57
CA PRO A 95 19.41 -5.14 -1.48
C PRO A 95 20.44 -5.10 -0.36
N SER A 96 19.97 -5.15 0.89
CA SER A 96 20.78 -5.08 2.10
C SER A 96 20.96 -6.48 2.71
N PRO A 97 22.04 -6.77 3.46
CA PRO A 97 22.32 -8.09 4.02
C PRO A 97 21.37 -8.55 5.15
N GLY A 98 20.24 -7.86 5.36
CA GLY A 98 19.30 -8.12 6.45
C GLY A 98 19.56 -7.28 7.70
N LEU A 99 19.24 -7.83 8.88
CA LEU A 99 19.41 -7.17 10.17
C LEU A 99 20.83 -7.41 10.67
N VAL A 100 21.58 -6.33 10.95
CA VAL A 100 22.96 -6.45 11.44
C VAL A 100 23.01 -6.01 12.91
N ILE A 101 23.55 -6.87 13.78
CA ILE A 101 23.66 -6.64 15.22
C ILE A 101 25.12 -6.42 15.57
N MET A 102 25.47 -5.19 15.96
CA MET A 102 26.85 -4.80 16.21
C MET A 102 27.41 -5.46 17.48
N LEU A 103 28.55 -6.14 17.36
CA LEU A 103 29.30 -6.70 18.49
C LEU A 103 30.50 -5.82 18.86
N LYS A 104 31.21 -5.26 17.87
CA LYS A 104 32.34 -4.35 18.02
C LYS A 104 32.38 -3.33 16.88
N GLY A 105 33.06 -2.20 17.10
CA GLY A 105 33.25 -1.14 16.11
C GLY A 105 32.02 -0.25 15.91
N HIS A 106 32.09 0.57 14.86
CA HIS A 106 31.09 1.58 14.54
C HIS A 106 30.74 1.58 13.06
N VAL A 107 29.44 1.68 12.77
CA VAL A 107 28.91 1.81 11.42
C VAL A 107 28.10 3.10 11.33
N ARG A 108 28.43 3.94 10.35
CA ARG A 108 27.70 5.17 10.06
C ARG A 108 26.74 4.92 8.91
N VAL A 109 25.48 5.25 9.12
CA VAL A 109 24.49 5.28 8.05
C VAL A 109 24.32 6.70 7.56
N VAL A 110 24.53 6.89 6.26
CA VAL A 110 24.34 8.16 5.56
C VAL A 110 23.31 7.99 4.46
N ARG A 111 22.86 9.12 3.91
CA ARG A 111 21.89 9.16 2.83
C ARG A 111 22.23 10.28 1.86
N ARG A 112 22.04 10.05 0.56
CA ARG A 112 22.11 11.08 -0.48
C ARG A 112 20.73 11.67 -0.77
N ASP A 113 20.65 12.99 -0.98
CA ASP A 113 19.46 13.64 -1.53
C ASP A 113 19.51 13.72 -3.07
N ALA A 114 18.47 14.29 -3.70
CA ALA A 114 18.37 14.40 -5.16
C ALA A 114 19.44 15.30 -5.80
N VAL A 115 20.06 16.21 -5.04
CA VAL A 115 21.13 17.08 -5.54
C VAL A 115 22.52 16.55 -5.18
N GLY A 116 22.58 15.37 -4.53
CA GLY A 116 23.82 14.66 -4.19
C GLY A 116 24.43 15.04 -2.83
N ARG A 117 23.73 15.81 -1.99
CA ARG A 117 24.20 16.11 -0.63
C ARG A 117 24.11 14.87 0.24
N VAL A 118 25.11 14.69 1.09
CA VAL A 118 25.18 13.57 2.03
C VAL A 118 24.70 14.03 3.40
N HIS A 119 23.66 13.38 3.90
CA HIS A 119 23.09 13.58 5.22
C HIS A 119 23.43 12.42 6.13
N ARG A 120 23.92 12.71 7.34
CA ARG A 120 24.11 11.68 8.36
C ARG A 120 22.76 11.27 8.94
N VAL A 121 22.46 9.96 8.91
CA VAL A 121 21.23 9.40 9.49
C VAL A 121 21.48 9.00 10.94
N PHE A 122 22.42 8.10 11.18
CA PHE A 122 22.75 7.60 12.53
C PHE A 122 24.11 6.89 12.56
N GLU A 123 24.71 6.76 13.75
CA GLU A 123 25.91 5.96 13.99
C GLU A 123 25.61 4.83 14.98
N TYR A 124 25.75 3.60 14.51
CA TYR A 124 25.50 2.41 15.30
C TYR A 124 26.74 1.97 16.08
N ARG A 125 26.51 1.58 17.33
CA ARG A 125 27.53 1.17 18.30
C ARG A 125 27.33 -0.27 18.72
N PRO A 126 28.30 -0.90 19.42
CA PRO A 126 28.12 -2.23 19.97
C PRO A 126 26.81 -2.36 20.75
N ARG A 127 26.18 -3.52 20.61
CA ARG A 127 24.86 -3.89 21.16
C ARG A 127 23.65 -3.19 20.53
N GLN A 128 23.83 -2.36 19.51
CA GLN A 128 22.73 -1.87 18.69
C GLN A 128 22.59 -2.71 17.42
N PHE A 129 21.41 -2.69 16.83
CA PHE A 129 21.18 -3.27 15.51
C PHE A 129 20.83 -2.19 14.51
N LEU A 130 21.42 -2.30 13.33
CA LEU A 130 21.08 -1.49 12.18
C LEU A 130 20.11 -2.25 11.29
N GLY A 131 19.16 -1.48 10.76
CA GLY A 131 18.20 -1.98 9.81
C GLY A 131 16.95 -1.13 9.63
N GLU A 132 16.19 -1.47 8.60
CA GLU A 132 14.96 -0.79 8.20
C GLU A 132 13.93 -1.83 7.75
N ILE A 133 12.63 -1.52 7.80
CA ILE A 133 11.55 -2.47 7.48
C ILE A 133 11.67 -3.05 6.06
N ALA A 134 12.28 -2.33 5.12
CA ALA A 134 12.61 -2.84 3.78
C ALA A 134 13.45 -4.13 3.81
N GLN A 135 14.38 -4.25 4.76
CA GLN A 135 15.31 -5.37 4.84
C GLN A 135 14.65 -6.69 5.27
N LEU A 136 13.49 -6.63 5.92
CA LEU A 136 12.69 -7.82 6.24
C LEU A 136 12.30 -8.62 4.98
N PHE A 137 12.34 -7.98 3.82
CA PHE A 137 11.88 -8.53 2.53
C PHE A 137 12.97 -8.48 1.47
N GLY A 138 14.22 -8.22 1.85
CA GLY A 138 15.32 -8.07 0.88
C GLY A 138 15.16 -6.87 -0.06
N HIS A 139 14.29 -5.90 0.26
CA HIS A 139 14.11 -4.71 -0.57
C HIS A 139 15.36 -3.80 -0.53
N PRO A 140 15.51 -2.91 -1.53
CA PRO A 140 16.59 -1.93 -1.57
C PRO A 140 16.73 -1.06 -0.31
N SER A 141 17.98 -0.77 0.08
CA SER A 141 18.29 0.15 1.18
C SER A 141 17.98 1.60 0.83
N LEU A 142 17.60 2.40 1.82
CA LEU A 142 17.36 3.86 1.70
C LEU A 142 18.55 4.73 2.16
N GLY A 143 19.70 4.10 2.39
CA GLY A 143 20.95 4.76 2.74
C GLY A 143 22.15 3.84 2.59
N ASP A 144 23.34 4.40 2.76
CA ASP A 144 24.62 3.69 2.69
C ASP A 144 25.14 3.42 4.11
N GLY A 145 25.59 2.20 4.36
CA GLY A 145 26.22 1.79 5.62
C GLY A 145 27.73 1.75 5.48
N ILE A 146 28.44 2.66 6.14
CA ILE A 146 29.90 2.79 6.06
C ILE A 146 30.52 2.31 7.35
N VAL A 147 31.49 1.43 7.25
CA VAL A 147 32.24 0.91 8.39
C VAL A 147 33.28 1.95 8.78
N VAL A 148 33.14 2.56 9.95
CA VAL A 148 34.02 3.64 10.43
C VAL A 148 35.25 3.08 11.15
N GLU A 149 35.06 1.96 11.84
CA GLU A 149 36.10 1.22 12.55
C GLU A 149 35.97 -0.27 12.22
N ASP A 150 37.08 -1.02 12.27
CA ASP A 150 37.05 -2.47 12.15
C ASP A 150 35.94 -3.06 13.04
N SER A 151 34.99 -3.72 12.40
CA SER A 151 33.70 -4.06 12.99
C SER A 151 33.45 -5.54 12.95
N LEU A 152 32.82 -6.05 14.01
CA LEU A 152 32.30 -7.41 14.11
C LEU A 152 30.82 -7.32 14.39
N ALA A 153 29.99 -8.02 13.63
CA ALA A 153 28.55 -8.03 13.82
C ALA A 153 27.93 -9.40 13.50
N ILE A 154 26.75 -9.67 14.03
CA ILE A 154 25.92 -10.81 13.61
C ILE A 154 25.02 -10.33 12.46
N VAL A 155 25.08 -11.01 11.32
CA VAL A 155 24.22 -10.75 10.17
C VAL A 155 23.09 -11.78 10.15
N VAL A 156 21.87 -11.29 10.34
CA VAL A 156 20.66 -12.09 10.24
C VAL A 156 20.05 -11.80 8.86
N GLN A 157 20.19 -12.76 7.94
CA GLN A 157 19.67 -12.65 6.57
C GLN A 157 18.14 -12.51 6.57
N PRO A 158 17.53 -11.95 5.50
CA PRO A 158 16.08 -11.80 5.42
C PRO A 158 15.29 -13.09 5.68
N GLU A 159 15.74 -14.25 5.17
CA GLU A 159 15.09 -15.55 5.43
C GLU A 159 15.07 -15.96 6.92
N ASP A 160 16.13 -15.67 7.67
CA ASP A 160 16.26 -16.02 9.09
C ASP A 160 15.72 -14.94 10.03
N LEU A 161 15.63 -13.70 9.57
CA LEU A 161 15.10 -12.58 10.34
C LEU A 161 13.64 -12.84 10.75
N ARG A 162 12.85 -13.38 9.83
CA ARG A 162 11.49 -13.83 10.14
C ARG A 162 11.47 -14.84 11.30
N ARG A 163 12.37 -15.84 11.26
CA ARG A 163 12.47 -16.86 12.32
C ARG A 163 12.85 -16.23 13.65
N LEU A 164 13.82 -15.30 13.66
CA LEU A 164 14.18 -14.52 14.84
C LEU A 164 12.94 -13.79 15.41
N LEU A 165 12.22 -13.02 14.59
CA LEU A 165 11.07 -12.24 15.05
C LEU A 165 9.90 -13.06 15.61
N VAL A 166 9.79 -14.34 15.23
CA VAL A 166 8.75 -15.26 15.70
C VAL A 166 9.21 -16.03 16.93
N MET A 167 10.43 -16.59 16.92
CA MET A 167 10.94 -17.43 18.01
C MET A 167 11.40 -16.60 19.22
N GLU A 168 11.83 -15.36 18.99
CA GLU A 168 12.38 -14.48 20.00
C GLU A 168 11.45 -13.28 20.26
N ALA A 169 10.34 -13.49 20.96
CA ALA A 169 9.26 -12.50 21.10
C ALA A 169 9.73 -11.13 21.65
N GLU A 170 10.60 -11.11 22.68
CA GLU A 170 11.12 -9.87 23.27
C GLU A 170 12.02 -9.09 22.29
N ILE A 171 12.95 -9.79 21.63
CA ILE A 171 13.85 -9.20 20.63
C ILE A 171 13.03 -8.73 19.44
N GLY A 172 12.08 -9.56 19.00
CA GLY A 172 11.16 -9.25 17.91
C GLY A 172 10.33 -8.01 18.18
N GLU A 173 9.84 -7.81 19.41
CA GLU A 173 9.15 -6.58 19.80
C GLU A 173 10.06 -5.35 19.68
N LYS A 174 11.29 -5.42 20.19
CA LYS A 174 12.27 -4.32 20.12
C LYS A 174 12.64 -3.98 18.68
N VAL A 175 12.93 -5.01 17.88
CA VAL A 175 13.25 -4.85 16.45
C VAL A 175 12.08 -4.23 15.71
N MET A 176 10.88 -4.82 15.78
CA MET A 176 9.72 -4.30 15.05
C MET A 176 9.37 -2.86 15.47
N ARG A 177 9.40 -2.55 16.77
CA ARG A 177 9.15 -1.19 17.25
C ARG A 177 10.17 -0.21 16.68
N ALA A 178 11.46 -0.55 16.70
CA ALA A 178 12.51 0.28 16.14
C ALA A 178 12.33 0.49 14.63
N LEU A 179 12.07 -0.57 13.86
CA LEU A 179 11.89 -0.49 12.41
C LEU A 179 10.67 0.37 12.02
N ILE A 180 9.53 0.21 12.71
CA ILE A 180 8.32 1.02 12.48
C ILE A 180 8.59 2.51 12.77
N LEU A 181 9.31 2.82 13.84
CA LEU A 181 9.64 4.21 14.18
C LEU A 181 10.68 4.80 13.21
N ARG A 182 11.68 4.02 12.79
CA ARG A 182 12.65 4.41 11.75
C ARG A 182 11.94 4.72 10.43
N ARG A 183 11.01 3.86 9.99
CA ARG A 183 10.18 4.11 8.81
C ARG A 183 9.41 5.42 8.94
N SER A 184 8.78 5.64 10.09
CA SER A 184 8.03 6.88 10.37
C SER A 184 8.93 8.11 10.27
N GLY A 185 10.16 8.04 10.82
CA GLY A 185 11.14 9.11 10.73
C GLY A 185 11.65 9.37 9.31
N LEU A 186 11.77 8.33 8.49
CA LEU A 186 12.10 8.48 7.06
C LEU A 186 10.96 9.17 6.30
N ILE A 187 9.70 8.80 6.58
CA ILE A 187 8.52 9.44 5.95
C ILE A 187 8.45 10.92 6.32
N GLU A 188 8.64 11.25 7.60
CA GLU A 188 8.60 12.65 8.09
C GLU A 188 9.66 13.53 7.40
N ARG A 189 10.84 12.96 7.14
CA ARG A 189 11.95 13.65 6.45
C ARG A 189 11.86 13.58 4.92
N GLY A 190 10.82 12.95 4.36
CA GLY A 190 10.70 12.72 2.92
C GLY A 190 11.84 11.89 2.32
N SER A 191 12.40 11.00 3.13
CA SER A 191 13.60 10.24 2.80
C SER A 191 13.32 9.01 1.92
N GLY A 192 12.91 9.21 0.67
CA GLY A 192 12.93 8.19 -0.39
C GLY A 192 13.10 8.79 -1.79
N PRO A 193 12.41 8.31 -2.85
CA PRO A 193 12.47 8.92 -4.18
C PRO A 193 12.01 10.37 -4.14
N VAL A 194 12.53 11.16 -5.09
CA VAL A 194 12.21 12.57 -5.24
C VAL A 194 11.29 12.75 -6.44
N LEU A 195 10.11 13.31 -6.19
CA LEU A 195 9.14 13.65 -7.22
C LEU A 195 9.31 15.12 -7.61
N ILE A 196 9.41 15.39 -8.90
CA ILE A 196 9.56 16.74 -9.45
C ILE A 196 8.45 16.99 -10.45
N GLY A 197 7.68 18.05 -10.27
CA GLY A 197 6.61 18.44 -11.19
C GLY A 197 5.67 19.51 -10.63
N ASP A 198 4.57 19.76 -11.35
CA ASP A 198 3.52 20.68 -10.89
C ASP A 198 2.62 19.98 -9.86
N SER A 199 2.53 20.56 -8.66
CA SER A 199 1.71 20.04 -7.55
C SER A 199 0.22 19.88 -7.87
N THR A 200 -0.28 20.49 -8.95
CA THR A 200 -1.66 20.37 -9.43
C THR A 200 -1.86 19.29 -10.51
N GLU A 201 -0.78 18.67 -11.00
CA GLU A 201 -0.84 17.68 -12.07
C GLU A 201 -1.37 16.33 -11.57
N ALA A 202 -2.38 15.78 -12.26
CA ALA A 202 -3.03 14.52 -11.87
C ALA A 202 -2.06 13.33 -11.81
N ARG A 203 -1.05 13.26 -12.69
CA ARG A 203 -0.06 12.18 -12.69
C ARG A 203 0.84 12.25 -11.46
N LEU A 204 1.35 13.44 -11.14
CA LEU A 204 2.16 13.66 -9.94
C LEU A 204 1.38 13.35 -8.65
N ILE A 205 0.11 13.77 -8.57
CA ILE A 205 -0.79 13.42 -7.46
C ILE A 205 -0.94 11.90 -7.33
N SER A 206 -1.08 11.18 -8.45
CA SER A 206 -1.21 9.71 -8.44
C SER A 206 0.06 9.02 -7.92
N LEU A 207 1.24 9.51 -8.30
CA LEU A 207 2.52 9.00 -7.79
C LEU A 207 2.72 9.29 -6.30
N GLN A 208 2.37 10.50 -5.84
CA GLN A 208 2.36 10.85 -4.42
C GLN A 208 1.43 9.93 -3.62
N ASP A 209 0.24 9.63 -4.16
CA ASP A 209 -0.73 8.77 -3.53
C ASP A 209 -0.24 7.31 -3.44
N LEU A 210 0.42 6.80 -4.48
CA LEU A 210 1.08 5.48 -4.47
C LEU A 210 2.08 5.39 -3.31
N LEU A 211 3.04 6.32 -3.25
CA LEU A 211 4.11 6.31 -2.23
C LEU A 211 3.54 6.47 -0.83
N ARG A 212 2.61 7.42 -0.64
CA ARG A 212 1.95 7.67 0.64
C ARG A 212 1.18 6.46 1.13
N ARG A 213 0.35 5.83 0.30
CA ARG A 213 -0.50 4.69 0.70
C ARG A 213 0.34 3.47 1.08
N ASN A 214 1.47 3.26 0.42
CA ASN A 214 2.42 2.21 0.75
C ASN A 214 3.37 2.59 1.91
N SER A 215 3.15 3.74 2.55
CA SER A 215 4.01 4.28 3.63
C SER A 215 5.48 4.32 3.21
N TYR A 216 5.72 4.59 1.93
CA TYR A 216 7.07 4.74 1.40
C TYR A 216 7.46 6.21 1.49
N PRO A 217 8.63 6.52 2.07
CA PRO A 217 9.07 7.90 2.22
C PRO A 217 9.36 8.50 0.84
N TYR A 218 9.09 9.79 0.65
CA TYR A 218 9.38 10.52 -0.59
C TYR A 218 9.44 12.02 -0.34
N SER A 219 10.14 12.76 -1.20
CA SER A 219 10.08 14.22 -1.21
C SER A 219 9.43 14.72 -2.49
N LEU A 220 8.82 15.90 -2.41
CA LEU A 220 8.21 16.60 -3.54
C LEU A 220 8.94 17.93 -3.72
N ILE A 221 9.33 18.23 -4.96
CA ILE A 221 9.86 19.54 -5.31
C ILE A 221 8.99 20.15 -6.41
N ASP A 222 8.42 21.33 -6.15
CA ASP A 222 7.65 22.08 -7.16
C ASP A 222 8.63 22.71 -8.15
N ALA A 223 8.50 22.36 -9.42
CA ALA A 223 9.43 22.78 -10.47
C ALA A 223 9.49 24.31 -10.68
N ARG A 224 8.51 25.07 -10.14
CA ARG A 224 8.40 26.53 -10.35
C ARG A 224 9.06 27.39 -9.27
N GLU A 225 9.37 26.82 -8.10
CA GLU A 225 9.69 27.61 -6.90
C GLU A 225 11.15 27.49 -6.43
N ASP A 226 11.92 26.50 -6.93
CA ASP A 226 13.25 26.18 -6.41
C ASP A 226 14.40 26.38 -7.45
N PRO A 227 15.32 27.34 -7.25
CA PRO A 227 16.49 27.54 -8.10
C PRO A 227 17.44 26.33 -8.20
N GLU A 228 17.53 25.51 -7.15
CA GLU A 228 18.36 24.28 -7.17
C GLU A 228 17.75 23.23 -8.10
N THR A 229 16.42 23.14 -8.13
CA THR A 229 15.67 22.28 -9.04
C THR A 229 15.83 22.70 -10.50
N LEU A 230 15.84 23.99 -10.81
CA LEU A 230 16.12 24.44 -12.18
C LEU A 230 17.52 24.01 -12.66
N SER A 231 18.52 24.07 -11.76
CA SER A 231 19.88 23.62 -12.05
C SER A 231 19.95 22.11 -12.26
N LEU A 232 19.21 21.33 -11.46
CA LEU A 232 19.08 19.88 -11.61
C LEU A 232 18.39 19.52 -12.93
N LEU A 233 17.29 20.19 -13.27
CA LEU A 233 16.51 19.98 -14.51
C LEU A 233 17.33 20.30 -15.76
N GLN A 234 18.14 21.37 -15.73
CA GLN A 234 19.08 21.69 -16.80
C GLN A 234 20.14 20.59 -16.97
N ARG A 235 20.71 20.08 -15.87
CA ARG A 235 21.72 19.00 -15.90
C ARG A 235 21.19 17.71 -16.52
N ILE A 236 19.92 17.38 -16.27
CA ILE A 236 19.28 16.20 -16.87
C ILE A 236 18.60 16.50 -18.21
N SER A 237 18.77 17.71 -18.78
CA SER A 237 18.15 18.12 -20.05
C SER A 237 16.64 17.84 -20.09
N ALA A 238 15.92 18.11 -19.00
CA ALA A 238 14.48 17.88 -18.92
C ALA A 238 13.69 18.84 -19.82
N THR A 239 12.68 18.30 -20.50
CA THR A 239 11.67 19.05 -21.27
C THR A 239 10.31 18.99 -20.57
N GLU A 240 9.35 19.82 -20.98
CA GLU A 240 7.98 19.78 -20.41
C GLU A 240 7.32 18.40 -20.56
N ALA A 241 7.66 17.64 -21.61
CA ALA A 241 7.12 16.30 -21.85
C ALA A 241 7.64 15.23 -20.86
N ASP A 242 8.72 15.53 -20.13
CA ASP A 242 9.33 14.59 -19.19
C ASP A 242 8.67 14.60 -17.81
N PHE A 243 7.78 15.56 -17.54
CA PHE A 243 7.14 15.68 -16.24
C PHE A 243 5.95 14.72 -16.07
N PRO A 244 5.70 14.25 -14.83
CA PRO A 244 6.55 14.42 -13.65
C PRO A 244 7.81 13.54 -13.74
N ILE A 245 8.91 14.01 -13.15
CA ILE A 245 10.16 13.26 -13.06
C ILE A 245 10.26 12.60 -11.69
N VAL A 246 10.74 11.36 -11.65
CA VAL A 246 11.03 10.62 -10.41
C VAL A 246 12.50 10.25 -10.36
N ILE A 247 13.20 10.70 -9.33
CA ILE A 247 14.59 10.29 -9.05
C ILE A 247 14.54 9.20 -7.98
N CYS A 248 14.91 7.99 -8.37
CA CYS A 248 14.92 6.81 -7.50
C CYS A 248 16.15 6.78 -6.59
N PRO A 249 16.10 6.04 -5.45
CA PRO A 249 17.22 5.96 -4.51
C PRO A 249 18.54 5.42 -5.09
N ASP A 250 18.46 4.61 -6.14
CA ASP A 250 19.60 4.08 -6.89
C ASP A 250 20.19 5.10 -7.90
N GLY A 251 19.56 6.28 -8.03
CA GLY A 251 19.95 7.34 -8.95
C GLY A 251 19.27 7.26 -10.32
N THR A 252 18.42 6.25 -10.55
CA THR A 252 17.65 6.13 -11.79
C THR A 252 16.68 7.30 -11.93
N VAL A 253 16.63 7.90 -13.12
CA VAL A 253 15.71 9.00 -13.45
C VAL A 253 14.59 8.47 -14.35
N LEU A 254 13.38 8.42 -13.83
CA LEU A 254 12.18 8.06 -14.57
C LEU A 254 11.48 9.32 -15.08
N ARG A 255 11.21 9.35 -16.39
CA ARG A 255 10.55 10.48 -17.07
C ARG A 255 9.11 10.15 -17.36
N ALA A 256 8.21 11.01 -16.89
CA ALA A 256 6.77 10.88 -16.99
C ALA A 256 6.23 9.46 -16.62
N PRO A 257 6.74 8.79 -15.57
CA PRO A 257 6.42 7.39 -15.35
C PRO A 257 4.98 7.17 -14.87
N ASP A 258 4.47 5.97 -15.11
CA ASP A 258 3.28 5.48 -14.44
C ASP A 258 3.59 4.84 -13.07
N VAL A 259 2.53 4.47 -12.35
CA VAL A 259 2.64 3.88 -11.00
C VAL A 259 3.35 2.52 -10.98
N ASN A 260 3.23 1.73 -12.05
CA ASN A 260 3.81 0.39 -12.13
C ASN A 260 5.31 0.48 -12.40
N GLN A 261 5.74 1.42 -13.25
CA GLN A 261 7.15 1.69 -13.51
C GLN A 261 7.88 2.12 -12.23
N VAL A 262 7.28 2.99 -11.42
CA VAL A 262 7.84 3.41 -10.13
C VAL A 262 7.89 2.24 -9.14
N ALA A 263 6.79 1.49 -8.95
CA ALA A 263 6.75 0.38 -8.01
C ALA A 263 7.76 -0.73 -8.35
N THR A 264 7.94 -1.02 -9.63
CA THR A 264 8.93 -2.00 -10.12
C THR A 264 10.35 -1.54 -9.80
N HIS A 265 10.71 -0.29 -10.09
CA HIS A 265 12.05 0.25 -9.80
C HIS A 265 12.35 0.33 -8.30
N LEU A 266 11.33 0.56 -7.47
CA LEU A 266 11.50 0.56 -6.02
C LEU A 266 11.61 -0.86 -5.43
N GLY A 267 11.47 -1.90 -6.25
CA GLY A 267 11.60 -3.29 -5.86
C GLY A 267 10.46 -3.79 -4.97
N TRP A 268 9.25 -3.24 -5.09
CA TRP A 268 8.11 -3.62 -4.23
C TRP A 268 7.38 -4.88 -4.68
N LEU A 269 7.50 -5.22 -5.97
CA LEU A 269 6.82 -6.38 -6.51
C LEU A 269 7.67 -7.62 -6.24
N PRO A 270 7.14 -8.62 -5.52
CA PRO A 270 7.87 -9.86 -5.27
C PRO A 270 8.09 -10.59 -6.60
N ASP A 271 9.21 -11.31 -6.69
CA ASP A 271 9.37 -12.30 -7.74
C ASP A 271 8.45 -13.48 -7.42
N LEU A 272 7.37 -13.59 -8.18
CA LEU A 272 6.37 -14.63 -7.98
C LEU A 272 6.73 -15.83 -8.85
N ASP A 273 7.29 -16.88 -8.23
CA ASP A 273 7.58 -18.14 -8.91
C ASP A 273 6.29 -18.73 -9.50
N PRO A 274 6.19 -18.86 -10.84
CA PRO A 274 5.01 -19.44 -11.49
C PRO A 274 4.78 -20.92 -11.13
N ALA A 275 5.81 -21.63 -10.67
CA ALA A 275 5.71 -23.03 -10.25
C ALA A 275 5.18 -23.20 -8.82
N HIS A 276 5.17 -22.13 -8.02
CA HIS A 276 4.70 -22.18 -6.64
C HIS A 276 3.17 -22.19 -6.58
N VAL A 277 2.62 -23.15 -5.82
CA VAL A 277 1.18 -23.24 -5.55
C VAL A 277 0.92 -22.76 -4.13
N TYR A 278 0.21 -21.63 -4.00
CA TYR A 278 -0.14 -21.08 -2.69
C TYR A 278 -1.28 -21.86 -2.04
N ASP A 279 -1.28 -21.96 -0.71
CA ASP A 279 -2.44 -22.49 0.02
C ASP A 279 -3.64 -21.54 -0.13
N VAL A 280 -3.38 -20.23 -0.05
CA VAL A 280 -4.39 -19.20 -0.24
C VAL A 280 -3.84 -17.97 -0.99
N ALA A 281 -4.59 -17.53 -1.98
CA ALA A 281 -4.43 -16.23 -2.61
C ALA A 281 -5.55 -15.27 -2.17
N ILE A 282 -5.17 -14.10 -1.69
CA ILE A 282 -6.09 -13.08 -1.18
C ILE A 282 -6.10 -11.91 -2.14
N VAL A 283 -7.28 -11.53 -2.64
CA VAL A 283 -7.45 -10.42 -3.58
C VAL A 283 -8.07 -9.23 -2.87
N GLY A 284 -7.24 -8.25 -2.52
CA GLY A 284 -7.58 -7.01 -1.83
C GLY A 284 -6.83 -6.88 -0.50
N ALA A 285 -6.10 -5.77 -0.32
CA ALA A 285 -5.32 -5.47 0.89
C ALA A 285 -6.02 -4.46 1.81
N GLY A 286 -7.36 -4.46 1.82
CA GLY A 286 -8.15 -3.77 2.85
C GLY A 286 -8.05 -4.46 4.22
N PRO A 287 -8.76 -3.95 5.25
CA PRO A 287 -8.73 -4.54 6.60
C PRO A 287 -9.09 -6.03 6.64
N ALA A 288 -10.04 -6.47 5.82
CA ALA A 288 -10.44 -7.88 5.73
C ALA A 288 -9.31 -8.75 5.17
N GLY A 289 -8.73 -8.38 4.03
CA GLY A 289 -7.68 -9.15 3.39
C GLY A 289 -6.37 -9.16 4.19
N LEU A 290 -5.98 -8.02 4.77
CA LEU A 290 -4.82 -7.96 5.66
C LEU A 290 -5.02 -8.83 6.92
N ALA A 291 -6.21 -8.85 7.50
CA ALA A 291 -6.52 -9.75 8.61
C ALA A 291 -6.43 -11.22 8.19
N ALA A 292 -7.06 -11.61 7.07
CA ALA A 292 -6.97 -12.96 6.54
C ALA A 292 -5.51 -13.38 6.28
N ALA A 293 -4.70 -12.48 5.72
CA ALA A 293 -3.29 -12.74 5.44
C ALA A 293 -2.48 -12.99 6.72
N VAL A 294 -2.67 -12.15 7.74
CA VAL A 294 -1.99 -12.30 9.04
C VAL A 294 -2.37 -13.63 9.70
N TYR A 295 -3.68 -13.92 9.81
CA TYR A 295 -4.14 -15.12 10.49
C TYR A 295 -3.71 -16.39 9.74
N ALA A 296 -3.93 -16.45 8.42
CA ALA A 296 -3.54 -17.60 7.60
C ALA A 296 -2.04 -17.89 7.67
N ALA A 297 -1.20 -16.86 7.50
CA ALA A 297 0.24 -17.05 7.54
C ALA A 297 0.77 -17.37 8.95
N SER A 298 0.13 -16.86 10.00
CA SER A 298 0.47 -17.21 11.39
C SER A 298 0.15 -18.68 11.74
N GLU A 299 -0.81 -19.28 11.04
CA GLU A 299 -1.18 -20.70 11.14
C GLU A 299 -0.38 -21.59 10.17
N GLY A 300 0.61 -21.02 9.47
CA GLY A 300 1.57 -21.76 8.65
C GLY A 300 1.15 -21.96 7.19
N LEU A 301 0.07 -21.32 6.73
CA LEU A 301 -0.32 -21.37 5.32
C LEU A 301 0.64 -20.54 4.45
N SER A 302 0.90 -21.01 3.23
CA SER A 302 1.55 -20.22 2.18
C SER A 302 0.53 -19.23 1.60
N VAL A 303 0.77 -17.93 1.82
CA VAL A 303 -0.17 -16.85 1.47
C VAL A 303 0.44 -15.89 0.47
N VAL A 304 -0.33 -15.54 -0.56
CA VAL A 304 -0.09 -14.36 -1.40
C VAL A 304 -1.26 -13.38 -1.30
N ILE A 305 -0.98 -12.08 -1.27
CA ILE A 305 -1.99 -11.02 -1.27
C ILE A 305 -1.73 -10.01 -2.39
N PHE A 306 -2.79 -9.63 -3.09
CA PHE A 306 -2.77 -8.70 -4.21
C PHE A 306 -3.63 -7.47 -3.93
N ASP A 307 -3.20 -6.28 -4.33
CA ASP A 307 -4.03 -5.07 -4.32
C ASP A 307 -3.58 -4.10 -5.41
N SER A 308 -4.52 -3.48 -6.13
CA SER A 308 -4.20 -2.63 -7.28
C SER A 308 -3.69 -1.24 -6.91
N TRP A 309 -3.74 -0.85 -5.64
CA TRP A 309 -3.42 0.50 -5.19
C TRP A 309 -2.43 0.54 -4.02
N GLY A 310 -2.74 -0.12 -2.91
CA GLY A 310 -2.00 0.08 -1.67
C GLY A 310 -2.68 -0.57 -0.47
N PRO A 311 -1.92 -0.91 0.59
CA PRO A 311 -2.51 -1.48 1.79
C PRO A 311 -3.50 -0.52 2.45
N GLY A 312 -4.61 -1.08 2.92
CA GLY A 312 -5.64 -0.43 3.70
C GLY A 312 -6.96 -0.19 2.99
N GLY A 313 -7.01 -0.32 1.66
CA GLY A 313 -8.25 -0.12 0.88
C GLY A 313 -8.95 1.20 1.24
N GLN A 314 -10.29 1.19 1.28
CA GLN A 314 -11.06 2.38 1.68
C GLN A 314 -10.77 2.82 3.12
N ALA A 315 -10.62 1.89 4.06
CA ALA A 315 -10.36 2.25 5.45
C ALA A 315 -9.05 3.03 5.61
N GLY A 316 -8.05 2.75 4.79
CA GLY A 316 -6.76 3.44 4.77
C GLY A 316 -6.87 4.95 4.50
N THR A 317 -7.95 5.42 3.85
CA THR A 317 -8.18 6.86 3.58
C THR A 317 -8.85 7.59 4.73
N SER A 318 -9.36 6.88 5.74
CA SER A 318 -10.03 7.52 6.88
C SER A 318 -9.01 8.32 7.71
N ALA A 319 -9.26 9.62 7.86
CA ALA A 319 -8.40 10.50 8.67
C ALA A 319 -8.32 10.05 10.13
N ARG A 320 -9.44 9.58 10.70
CA ARG A 320 -9.51 9.06 12.08
C ARG A 320 -10.67 8.11 12.27
N ILE A 321 -10.37 6.93 12.80
CA ILE A 321 -11.32 5.88 13.18
C ILE A 321 -11.40 5.86 14.70
N GLU A 322 -12.54 6.27 15.26
CA GLU A 322 -12.78 6.34 16.72
C GLU A 322 -13.61 5.17 17.23
N ASN A 323 -14.23 4.38 16.35
CA ASN A 323 -15.08 3.24 16.68
C ASN A 323 -14.40 1.87 16.46
N TYR A 324 -13.06 1.84 16.47
CA TYR A 324 -12.29 0.59 16.47
C TYR A 324 -11.77 0.31 17.88
N LEU A 325 -12.22 -0.82 18.45
CA LEU A 325 -11.92 -1.20 19.83
C LEU A 325 -10.40 -1.31 20.05
N GLY A 326 -9.92 -0.81 21.20
CA GLY A 326 -8.50 -0.81 21.58
C GLY A 326 -7.75 0.49 21.28
N PHE A 327 -8.37 1.45 20.58
CA PHE A 327 -7.79 2.77 20.33
C PHE A 327 -8.65 3.87 20.97
N PRO A 328 -8.50 4.16 22.27
CA PRO A 328 -9.35 5.12 22.98
C PRO A 328 -9.22 6.56 22.45
N ALA A 329 -8.05 6.92 21.90
CA ALA A 329 -7.85 8.19 21.21
C ALA A 329 -8.22 8.14 19.72
N GLY A 330 -8.75 7.03 19.21
CA GLY A 330 -8.84 6.74 17.80
C GLY A 330 -7.48 6.50 17.14
N ILE A 331 -7.52 6.07 15.88
CA ILE A 331 -6.34 5.81 15.04
C ILE A 331 -6.64 6.21 13.60
N SER A 332 -5.68 6.72 12.84
CA SER A 332 -5.90 6.94 11.41
C SER A 332 -6.03 5.60 10.68
N GLY A 333 -6.79 5.59 9.60
CA GLY A 333 -6.94 4.42 8.73
C GLY A 333 -5.61 3.86 8.27
N GLN A 334 -4.77 4.75 7.72
CA GLN A 334 -3.42 4.44 7.28
C GLN A 334 -2.54 3.84 8.39
N ALA A 335 -2.61 4.35 9.62
CA ALA A 335 -1.82 3.79 10.73
C ALA A 335 -2.33 2.41 11.17
N LEU A 336 -3.66 2.21 11.16
CA LEU A 336 -4.25 0.91 11.48
C LEU A 336 -3.84 -0.15 10.45
N THR A 337 -4.02 0.14 9.17
CA THR A 337 -3.77 -0.81 8.08
C THR A 337 -2.28 -0.98 7.78
N GLY A 338 -1.47 0.07 7.95
CA GLY A 338 -0.01 -0.01 7.88
C GLY A 338 0.57 -0.96 8.92
N ARG A 339 0.04 -0.97 10.15
CA ARG A 339 0.46 -1.95 11.17
C ARG A 339 0.08 -3.38 10.77
N ALA A 340 -1.10 -3.59 10.23
CA ALA A 340 -1.53 -4.91 9.76
C ALA A 340 -0.70 -5.40 8.56
N PHE A 341 -0.35 -4.49 7.64
CA PHE A 341 0.57 -4.79 6.53
C PHE A 341 1.94 -5.25 7.04
N VAL A 342 2.51 -4.53 8.01
CA VAL A 342 3.77 -4.90 8.68
C VAL A 342 3.67 -6.25 9.42
N GLN A 343 2.51 -6.60 9.96
CA GLN A 343 2.27 -7.93 10.54
C GLN A 343 2.21 -9.03 9.49
N ALA A 344 1.51 -8.82 8.37
CA ALA A 344 1.46 -9.78 7.27
C ALA A 344 2.88 -10.06 6.73
N GLN A 345 3.65 -8.98 6.60
CA GLN A 345 5.08 -8.95 6.32
C GLN A 345 5.90 -9.75 7.35
N LYS A 346 5.69 -9.55 8.66
CA LYS A 346 6.35 -10.34 9.72
C LYS A 346 6.04 -11.84 9.58
N PHE A 347 4.81 -12.20 9.21
CA PHE A 347 4.41 -13.57 8.89
C PHE A 347 4.67 -13.92 7.42
N GLY A 348 5.52 -13.16 6.73
CA GLY A 348 6.02 -13.31 5.35
C GLY A 348 5.01 -13.85 4.36
N VAL A 349 3.84 -13.25 4.41
CA VAL A 349 2.92 -13.22 3.29
C VAL A 349 3.67 -12.64 2.07
N HIS A 350 3.51 -13.25 0.91
CA HIS A 350 3.98 -12.65 -0.34
C HIS A 350 3.02 -11.52 -0.72
N ILE A 351 3.49 -10.27 -0.71
CA ILE A 351 2.63 -9.10 -0.92
C ILE A 351 2.96 -8.47 -2.26
N SER A 352 2.03 -8.53 -3.22
CA SER A 352 2.19 -7.95 -4.55
C SER A 352 1.29 -6.72 -4.68
N ILE A 353 1.84 -5.54 -4.41
CA ILE A 353 1.14 -4.26 -4.41
C ILE A 353 2.05 -3.17 -5.01
N PRO A 354 1.62 -2.41 -6.03
CA PRO A 354 0.33 -2.50 -6.72
C PRO A 354 0.31 -3.65 -7.73
N THR A 355 -0.73 -4.47 -7.72
CA THR A 355 -0.98 -5.53 -8.72
C THR A 355 -2.47 -5.73 -8.86
N ARG A 356 -2.98 -5.59 -10.09
CA ARG A 356 -4.40 -5.79 -10.38
C ARG A 356 -4.61 -7.23 -10.85
N ILE A 357 -5.70 -7.84 -10.37
CA ILE A 357 -6.18 -9.11 -10.90
C ILE A 357 -7.11 -8.83 -12.08
N ASN A 358 -6.82 -9.48 -13.22
CA ASN A 358 -7.64 -9.41 -14.42
C ASN A 358 -8.79 -10.40 -14.34
N THR A 359 -8.47 -11.68 -14.06
CA THR A 359 -9.42 -12.80 -14.14
C THR A 359 -9.12 -13.87 -13.10
N LEU A 360 -10.17 -14.53 -12.60
CA LEU A 360 -10.07 -15.79 -11.84
C LEU A 360 -10.59 -16.96 -12.66
N CYS A 361 -9.74 -17.95 -12.92
CA CYS A 361 -10.10 -19.17 -13.64
C CYS A 361 -10.51 -20.26 -12.64
N CYS A 362 -11.81 -20.53 -12.57
CA CYS A 362 -12.43 -21.44 -11.60
C CYS A 362 -12.73 -22.84 -12.15
N ASP A 363 -12.44 -23.07 -13.43
CA ASP A 363 -12.54 -24.35 -14.13
C ASP A 363 -11.29 -25.23 -13.96
N ARG A 364 -10.26 -24.73 -13.28
CA ARG A 364 -8.96 -25.40 -13.03
C ARG A 364 -8.75 -25.69 -11.54
N ILE A 365 -8.02 -26.76 -11.26
CA ILE A 365 -7.57 -27.11 -9.90
C ILE A 365 -6.08 -27.47 -9.96
N PRO A 366 -5.19 -26.79 -9.22
CA PRO A 366 -5.43 -25.61 -8.38
C PRO A 366 -6.06 -24.43 -9.15
N LEU A 367 -6.73 -23.53 -8.43
CA LEU A 367 -7.34 -22.32 -9.01
C LEU A 367 -6.23 -21.45 -9.59
N GLU A 368 -6.52 -20.75 -10.69
CA GLU A 368 -5.54 -19.92 -11.39
C GLU A 368 -6.02 -18.47 -11.45
N ILE A 369 -5.10 -17.55 -11.14
CA ILE A 369 -5.34 -16.11 -11.09
C ILE A 369 -4.47 -15.46 -12.16
N GLU A 370 -5.10 -14.70 -13.06
CA GLU A 370 -4.40 -13.91 -14.08
C GLU A 370 -4.22 -12.46 -13.60
N LEU A 371 -2.97 -11.99 -13.59
CA LEU A 371 -2.61 -10.62 -13.27
C LEU A 371 -2.77 -9.70 -14.50
N ASP A 372 -2.78 -8.39 -14.29
CA ASP A 372 -2.91 -7.39 -15.37
C ASP A 372 -1.73 -7.38 -16.35
N ASP A 373 -0.57 -7.90 -15.94
CA ASP A 373 0.61 -8.13 -16.78
C ASP A 373 0.66 -9.54 -17.41
N GLN A 374 -0.46 -10.26 -17.41
CA GLN A 374 -0.64 -11.60 -17.98
C GLN A 374 0.10 -12.73 -17.24
N ARG A 375 0.87 -12.44 -16.18
CA ARG A 375 1.40 -13.51 -15.32
C ARG A 375 0.26 -14.28 -14.68
N ARG A 376 0.50 -15.57 -14.43
CA ARG A 376 -0.47 -16.48 -13.83
C ARG A 376 0.08 -17.05 -12.53
N ILE A 377 -0.76 -17.03 -11.50
CA ILE A 377 -0.45 -17.56 -10.18
C ILE A 377 -1.45 -18.64 -9.84
N THR A 378 -0.99 -19.72 -9.20
CA THR A 378 -1.86 -20.83 -8.81
C THR A 378 -2.05 -20.88 -7.30
N SER A 379 -3.27 -21.24 -6.87
CA SER A 379 -3.56 -21.42 -5.45
C SER A 379 -4.64 -22.48 -5.21
N HIS A 380 -4.54 -23.16 -4.08
CA HIS A 380 -5.58 -24.07 -3.64
C HIS A 380 -6.87 -23.32 -3.27
N THR A 381 -6.80 -22.18 -2.60
CA THR A 381 -7.98 -21.42 -2.22
C THR A 381 -7.85 -19.95 -2.59
N VAL A 382 -8.97 -19.28 -2.83
CA VAL A 382 -8.98 -17.84 -3.13
C VAL A 382 -9.92 -17.12 -2.19
N VAL A 383 -9.46 -16.03 -1.58
CA VAL A 383 -10.28 -15.15 -0.75
C VAL A 383 -10.47 -13.82 -1.46
N ILE A 384 -11.71 -13.55 -1.86
CA ILE A 384 -12.15 -12.28 -2.42
C ILE A 384 -12.32 -11.29 -1.27
N ALA A 385 -11.37 -10.36 -1.14
CA ALA A 385 -11.37 -9.27 -0.17
C ALA A 385 -11.29 -7.90 -0.87
N SER A 386 -11.75 -7.81 -2.11
CA SER A 386 -11.56 -6.66 -3.01
C SER A 386 -12.38 -5.43 -2.64
N GLY A 387 -13.21 -5.55 -1.60
CA GLY A 387 -14.03 -4.48 -1.05
C GLY A 387 -15.01 -3.90 -2.07
N ALA A 388 -15.30 -2.62 -1.88
CA ALA A 388 -16.16 -1.84 -2.76
C ALA A 388 -15.50 -0.48 -3.06
N ALA A 389 -15.82 0.08 -4.23
CA ALA A 389 -15.45 1.42 -4.64
C ALA A 389 -16.66 2.35 -4.57
N TYR A 390 -16.46 3.65 -4.39
CA TYR A 390 -17.58 4.59 -4.45
C TYR A 390 -18.22 4.60 -5.85
N VAL A 391 -19.55 4.51 -5.90
CA VAL A 391 -20.34 4.73 -7.11
C VAL A 391 -20.08 6.16 -7.55
N LYS A 392 -19.50 6.36 -8.74
CA LYS A 392 -19.46 7.70 -9.32
C LYS A 392 -20.89 8.10 -9.67
N PRO A 393 -21.49 9.10 -9.00
CA PRO A 393 -22.83 9.53 -9.33
C PRO A 393 -22.86 10.10 -10.75
N SER A 394 -23.98 9.97 -11.44
CA SER A 394 -24.18 10.58 -12.76
C SER A 394 -24.37 12.10 -12.61
N ILE A 395 -23.26 12.83 -12.48
CA ILE A 395 -23.22 14.29 -12.35
C ILE A 395 -22.51 14.86 -13.58
N ALA A 396 -23.13 15.82 -14.27
CA ALA A 396 -22.53 16.46 -15.42
C ALA A 396 -21.22 17.17 -15.03
N GLY A 397 -20.13 16.90 -15.76
CA GLY A 397 -18.80 17.47 -15.48
C GLY A 397 -17.92 16.67 -14.52
N LEU A 398 -18.47 15.65 -13.82
CA LEU A 398 -17.73 14.89 -12.80
C LEU A 398 -16.46 14.22 -13.31
N GLU A 399 -16.52 13.56 -14.47
CA GLU A 399 -15.39 12.81 -15.00
C GLU A 399 -14.22 13.75 -15.35
N ARG A 400 -14.50 14.89 -15.98
CA ARG A 400 -13.50 15.93 -16.32
C ARG A 400 -12.86 16.57 -15.09
N LEU A 401 -13.60 16.63 -13.99
CA LEU A 401 -13.17 17.33 -12.76
C LEU A 401 -12.64 16.39 -11.67
N THR A 402 -12.68 15.07 -11.89
CA THR A 402 -12.05 14.10 -10.99
C THR A 402 -10.55 14.35 -10.92
N GLY A 403 -10.03 14.63 -9.72
CA GLY A 403 -8.63 15.02 -9.52
C GLY A 403 -8.32 16.49 -9.86
N ARG A 404 -9.28 17.24 -10.42
CA ARG A 404 -9.19 18.70 -10.69
C ARG A 404 -10.20 19.48 -9.83
N GLY A 405 -10.24 19.15 -8.54
CA GLY A 405 -11.14 19.74 -7.55
C GLY A 405 -12.25 18.80 -7.08
N VAL A 406 -12.45 17.64 -7.71
CA VAL A 406 -13.37 16.61 -7.18
C VAL A 406 -12.60 15.41 -6.65
N PHE A 407 -12.90 15.02 -5.41
CA PHE A 407 -12.22 13.96 -4.67
C PHE A 407 -13.22 12.96 -4.07
N PHE A 408 -12.80 11.72 -3.89
CA PHE A 408 -13.63 10.61 -3.34
C PHE A 408 -13.17 10.17 -1.95
N GLY A 409 -12.53 11.09 -1.22
CA GLY A 409 -11.99 10.86 0.11
C GLY A 409 -11.20 12.08 0.58
N THR A 410 -10.87 12.10 1.86
CA THR A 410 -10.14 13.22 2.48
C THR A 410 -8.83 12.71 3.04
N SER A 411 -7.71 13.28 2.60
CA SER A 411 -6.41 13.02 3.17
C SER A 411 -5.65 14.30 3.52
N PRO A 412 -4.49 14.22 4.19
CA PRO A 412 -3.68 15.40 4.47
C PRO A 412 -3.29 16.20 3.23
N VAL A 413 -3.21 15.55 2.05
CA VAL A 413 -2.92 16.22 0.78
C VAL A 413 -4.10 17.12 0.38
N GLU A 414 -5.31 16.57 0.28
CA GLU A 414 -6.48 17.38 -0.07
C GLU A 414 -6.80 18.42 1.00
N ALA A 415 -6.59 18.11 2.28
CA ALA A 415 -6.80 19.06 3.37
C ALA A 415 -5.88 20.28 3.29
N LYS A 416 -4.63 20.12 2.80
CA LYS A 416 -3.74 21.26 2.51
C LYS A 416 -4.29 22.13 1.38
N LEU A 417 -4.83 21.53 0.31
CA LEU A 417 -5.45 22.25 -0.80
C LEU A 417 -6.66 23.07 -0.34
N CYS A 418 -7.38 22.60 0.68
CA CYS A 418 -8.58 23.26 1.21
C CYS A 418 -8.32 24.46 2.12
N ARG A 419 -7.06 24.75 2.48
CA ARG A 419 -6.75 25.76 3.50
C ARG A 419 -7.26 27.15 3.10
N GLY A 420 -8.13 27.72 3.92
CA GLY A 420 -8.70 29.06 3.68
C GLY A 420 -9.78 29.12 2.61
N LEU A 421 -10.20 27.98 2.05
CA LEU A 421 -11.22 27.89 1.00
C LEU A 421 -12.55 27.36 1.55
N ASP A 422 -13.63 27.63 0.82
CA ASP A 422 -14.92 26.95 1.03
C ASP A 422 -14.95 25.66 0.22
N VAL A 423 -15.47 24.60 0.83
CA VAL A 423 -15.50 23.26 0.24
C VAL A 423 -16.89 22.65 0.37
N ALA A 424 -17.22 21.74 -0.54
CA ALA A 424 -18.47 20.98 -0.51
C ALA A 424 -18.21 19.50 -0.20
N VAL A 425 -19.09 18.88 0.58
CA VAL A 425 -19.11 17.45 0.88
C VAL A 425 -20.47 16.90 0.52
N VAL A 426 -20.53 15.80 -0.25
CA VAL A 426 -21.78 15.08 -0.55
C VAL A 426 -21.77 13.74 0.18
N GLY A 427 -22.75 13.51 1.05
CA GLY A 427 -22.94 12.23 1.72
C GLY A 427 -23.36 12.33 3.19
N GLY A 428 -24.19 11.39 3.64
CA GLY A 428 -24.75 11.36 5.00
C GLY A 428 -24.31 10.16 5.86
N GLY A 429 -23.36 9.35 5.39
CA GLY A 429 -22.84 8.19 6.12
C GLY A 429 -21.67 8.52 7.05
N ASN A 430 -21.21 7.53 7.83
CA ASN A 430 -20.09 7.71 8.77
C ASN A 430 -18.79 8.22 8.15
N SER A 431 -18.42 7.72 6.97
CA SER A 431 -17.21 8.19 6.26
C SER A 431 -17.32 9.67 5.90
N ALA A 432 -18.50 10.11 5.45
CA ALA A 432 -18.77 11.52 5.20
C ALA A 432 -18.64 12.34 6.49
N GLY A 433 -19.23 11.87 7.59
CA GLY A 433 -19.15 12.55 8.89
C GLY A 433 -17.72 12.75 9.40
N GLN A 434 -16.87 11.73 9.27
CA GLN A 434 -15.44 11.84 9.60
C GLN A 434 -14.72 12.85 8.68
N GLY A 435 -15.02 12.82 7.38
CA GLY A 435 -14.50 13.78 6.41
C GLY A 435 -14.91 15.22 6.72
N ILE A 436 -16.17 15.46 7.07
CA ILE A 436 -16.71 16.78 7.43
C ILE A 436 -15.95 17.36 8.62
N VAL A 437 -15.84 16.58 9.72
CA VAL A 437 -15.13 17.01 10.93
C VAL A 437 -13.66 17.31 10.64
N TYR A 438 -13.02 16.47 9.82
CA TYR A 438 -11.62 16.66 9.44
C TYR A 438 -11.43 17.92 8.59
N LEU A 439 -12.21 18.10 7.53
CA LEU A 439 -12.15 19.26 6.64
C LEU A 439 -12.48 20.56 7.36
N ALA A 440 -13.43 20.55 8.30
CA ALA A 440 -13.79 21.73 9.09
C ALA A 440 -12.62 22.29 9.93
N SER A 441 -11.60 21.48 10.22
CA SER A 441 -10.37 21.96 10.89
C SER A 441 -9.33 22.59 9.95
N HIS A 442 -9.55 22.55 8.63
CA HIS A 442 -8.61 23.05 7.61
C HIS A 442 -9.24 24.10 6.69
N ALA A 443 -10.51 23.91 6.31
CA ALA A 443 -11.26 24.77 5.40
C ALA A 443 -11.83 26.01 6.11
N ARG A 444 -12.08 27.07 5.35
CA ARG A 444 -12.80 28.25 5.85
C ARG A 444 -14.25 27.90 6.18
N HIS A 445 -14.92 27.16 5.29
CA HIS A 445 -16.30 26.71 5.47
C HIS A 445 -16.53 25.36 4.76
N VAL A 446 -17.42 24.53 5.32
CA VAL A 446 -17.80 23.23 4.74
C VAL A 446 -19.31 23.19 4.50
N HIS A 447 -19.71 23.14 3.23
CA HIS A 447 -21.09 22.88 2.84
C HIS A 447 -21.33 21.37 2.75
N VAL A 448 -22.27 20.85 3.53
CA VAL A 448 -22.63 19.43 3.55
C VAL A 448 -23.93 19.25 2.80
N LEU A 449 -23.92 18.44 1.75
CA LEU A 449 -25.05 18.19 0.86
C LEU A 449 -25.50 16.74 1.07
N ILE A 450 -26.74 16.54 1.48
CA ILE A 450 -27.33 15.20 1.62
C ILE A 450 -28.66 15.11 0.88
N ARG A 451 -28.98 13.91 0.39
CA ARG A 451 -30.28 13.62 -0.22
C ARG A 451 -31.39 13.36 0.80
N GLY A 452 -31.03 12.85 1.97
CA GLY A 452 -31.99 12.58 3.05
C GLY A 452 -32.40 13.85 3.78
N HIS A 453 -33.41 13.72 4.64
CA HIS A 453 -33.88 14.82 5.50
C HIS A 453 -32.97 15.08 6.70
N SER A 454 -32.08 14.14 7.03
CA SER A 454 -31.27 14.21 8.25
C SER A 454 -30.03 13.31 8.18
N LEU A 455 -29.05 13.51 9.07
CA LEU A 455 -27.86 12.64 9.18
C LEU A 455 -28.13 11.37 10.03
N GLN A 456 -29.25 11.35 10.76
CA GLN A 456 -29.58 10.35 11.79
C GLN A 456 -29.79 8.93 11.22
N GLU A 457 -30.16 8.82 9.95
CA GLU A 457 -30.47 7.53 9.31
C GLU A 457 -29.23 6.64 9.13
N HIS A 458 -28.06 7.25 8.89
CA HIS A 458 -26.87 6.52 8.43
C HIS A 458 -25.57 6.92 9.15
N MET A 459 -25.59 7.96 9.98
CA MET A 459 -24.44 8.45 10.73
C MET A 459 -24.52 8.10 12.22
N SER A 460 -23.38 7.81 12.82
CA SER A 460 -23.28 7.54 14.26
C SER A 460 -23.53 8.82 15.06
N GLN A 461 -24.24 8.70 16.19
CA GLN A 461 -24.66 9.84 17.01
C GLN A 461 -23.51 10.80 17.38
N TYR A 462 -22.34 10.28 17.75
CA TYR A 462 -21.20 11.11 18.14
C TYR A 462 -20.71 12.04 17.03
N LEU A 463 -20.80 11.62 15.75
CA LEU A 463 -20.43 12.47 14.61
C LEU A 463 -21.47 13.54 14.39
N ILE A 464 -22.76 13.20 14.51
CA ILE A 464 -23.86 14.17 14.42
C ILE A 464 -23.67 15.26 15.47
N ASP A 465 -23.49 14.86 16.74
CA ASP A 465 -23.28 15.80 17.85
C ASP A 465 -22.09 16.73 17.63
N ARG A 466 -21.01 16.21 17.02
CA ARG A 466 -19.79 16.96 16.74
C ARG A 466 -20.01 17.92 15.56
N ILE A 467 -20.64 17.47 14.49
CA ILE A 467 -20.95 18.26 13.29
C ILE A 467 -21.87 19.43 13.64
N THR A 468 -22.94 19.19 14.42
CA THR A 468 -23.89 20.24 14.83
C THR A 468 -23.24 21.34 15.67
N ARG A 469 -22.09 21.07 16.31
CA ARG A 469 -21.34 22.07 17.10
C ARG A 469 -20.29 22.84 16.29
N LEU A 470 -20.06 22.50 15.03
CA LEU A 470 -19.05 23.17 14.21
C LEU A 470 -19.64 24.46 13.61
N PRO A 471 -19.10 25.66 13.94
CA PRO A 471 -19.66 26.92 13.48
C PRO A 471 -19.42 27.21 11.99
N ASN A 472 -18.47 26.50 11.38
CA ASN A 472 -18.09 26.66 9.96
C ASN A 472 -18.64 25.53 9.07
N VAL A 473 -19.71 24.84 9.51
CA VAL A 473 -20.37 23.79 8.75
C VAL A 473 -21.83 24.17 8.52
N THR A 474 -22.31 24.05 7.28
CA THR A 474 -23.73 24.21 6.94
C THR A 474 -24.26 22.95 6.29
N LEU A 475 -25.33 22.40 6.85
CA LEU A 475 -26.02 21.22 6.31
C LEU A 475 -27.16 21.67 5.38
N HIS A 476 -27.08 21.23 4.14
CA HIS A 476 -28.11 21.34 3.11
C HIS A 476 -28.74 19.96 2.92
N THR A 477 -30.01 19.83 3.33
CA THR A 477 -30.78 18.59 3.22
C THR A 477 -31.56 18.54 1.94
N GLU A 478 -31.93 17.33 1.51
CA GLU A 478 -32.73 17.09 0.30
C GLU A 478 -32.14 17.73 -0.96
N ILE A 479 -30.80 17.78 -1.05
CA ILE A 479 -30.09 18.27 -2.23
C ILE A 479 -29.65 17.11 -3.10
N ASP A 480 -30.04 17.18 -4.39
CA ASP A 480 -29.49 16.34 -5.44
C ASP A 480 -28.57 17.15 -6.35
N VAL A 481 -27.26 16.87 -6.26
CA VAL A 481 -26.23 17.52 -7.08
C VAL A 481 -26.31 16.97 -8.52
N ASN A 482 -26.40 17.86 -9.51
CA ASN A 482 -26.66 17.47 -10.89
C ASN A 482 -25.60 17.97 -11.89
N SER A 483 -24.88 19.05 -11.58
CA SER A 483 -23.83 19.59 -12.47
C SER A 483 -22.68 20.23 -11.72
N LEU A 484 -21.51 20.19 -12.36
CA LEU A 484 -20.26 20.81 -11.94
C LEU A 484 -19.72 21.64 -13.09
N THR A 485 -19.28 22.86 -12.81
CA THR A 485 -18.65 23.73 -13.80
C THR A 485 -17.19 24.01 -13.44
N ASP A 486 -16.38 24.27 -14.45
CA ASP A 486 -14.94 24.43 -14.33
C ASP A 486 -14.42 25.73 -14.96
N ASP A 487 -13.28 26.18 -14.46
CA ASP A 487 -12.47 27.26 -15.01
C ASP A 487 -11.01 26.79 -15.24
N ALA A 488 -10.11 27.74 -15.53
CA ALA A 488 -8.70 27.46 -15.77
C ALA A 488 -8.03 26.67 -14.62
N GLY A 489 -8.47 26.87 -13.37
CA GLY A 489 -7.94 26.20 -12.19
C GLY A 489 -8.73 24.97 -11.72
N GLY A 490 -9.65 24.43 -12.52
CA GLY A 490 -10.47 23.26 -12.15
C GLY A 490 -11.89 23.61 -11.70
N LEU A 491 -12.44 22.87 -10.73
CA LEU A 491 -13.81 23.07 -10.24
C LEU A 491 -14.04 24.53 -9.78
N ALA A 492 -15.13 25.12 -10.27
CA ALA A 492 -15.53 26.49 -9.96
C ALA A 492 -16.88 26.56 -9.23
N GLU A 493 -17.80 25.65 -9.55
CA GLU A 493 -19.16 25.64 -8.99
C GLU A 493 -19.75 24.24 -8.88
N VAL A 494 -20.53 24.02 -7.82
CA VAL A 494 -21.37 22.84 -7.60
C VAL A 494 -22.83 23.27 -7.61
N SER A 495 -23.62 22.69 -8.51
CA SER A 495 -25.05 22.99 -8.62
C SER A 495 -25.90 21.75 -8.34
N GLY A 496 -27.05 21.97 -7.71
CA GLY A 496 -28.01 20.93 -7.41
C GLY A 496 -29.42 21.47 -7.30
N ASN A 497 -30.39 20.57 -7.13
CA ASN A 497 -31.78 20.90 -6.88
C ASN A 497 -32.11 20.59 -5.43
N GLY A 498 -32.83 21.51 -4.78
CA GLY A 498 -33.34 21.33 -3.42
C GLY A 498 -34.83 21.66 -3.30
N PRO A 499 -35.40 21.49 -2.10
CA PRO A 499 -36.82 21.73 -1.84
C PRO A 499 -37.23 23.21 -2.05
N HIS A 500 -36.27 24.14 -2.04
CA HIS A 500 -36.49 25.57 -2.24
C HIS A 500 -36.07 26.08 -3.62
N GLY A 501 -35.80 25.16 -4.57
CA GLY A 501 -35.33 25.48 -5.91
C GLY A 501 -33.85 25.15 -6.12
N PRO A 502 -33.24 25.65 -7.21
CA PRO A 502 -31.83 25.41 -7.53
C PRO A 502 -30.90 25.96 -6.44
N LEU A 503 -29.90 25.16 -6.07
CA LEU A 503 -28.79 25.54 -5.21
C LEU A 503 -27.52 25.64 -6.07
N SER A 504 -26.74 26.71 -5.88
CA SER A 504 -25.42 26.85 -6.50
C SER A 504 -24.40 27.29 -5.47
N LEU A 505 -23.26 26.59 -5.41
CA LEU A 505 -22.18 26.84 -4.46
C LEU A 505 -20.88 27.06 -5.24
N SER A 506 -20.29 28.25 -5.10
CA SER A 506 -18.95 28.52 -5.64
C SER A 506 -17.90 27.95 -4.69
N VAL A 507 -17.33 26.80 -5.07
CA VAL A 507 -16.33 26.07 -4.29
C VAL A 507 -15.26 25.51 -5.21
N ARG A 508 -14.02 25.45 -4.73
CA ARG A 508 -12.89 24.88 -5.49
C ARG A 508 -12.76 23.38 -5.31
N HIS A 509 -13.32 22.84 -4.23
CA HIS A 509 -13.17 21.44 -3.87
C HIS A 509 -14.50 20.80 -3.45
N LEU A 510 -14.78 19.63 -4.04
CA LEU A 510 -15.94 18.79 -3.77
C LEU A 510 -15.47 17.40 -3.35
N PHE A 511 -16.00 16.91 -2.24
CA PHE A 511 -15.73 15.58 -1.69
C PHE A 511 -16.98 14.70 -1.76
N LEU A 512 -16.92 13.62 -2.55
CA LEU A 512 -18.03 12.70 -2.75
C LEU A 512 -17.88 11.44 -1.88
N PHE A 513 -18.85 11.23 -1.00
CA PHE A 513 -19.03 10.03 -0.16
C PHE A 513 -20.36 9.35 -0.53
N THR A 514 -20.46 8.88 -1.76
CA THR A 514 -21.65 8.21 -2.33
C THR A 514 -21.72 6.72 -1.93
N GLY A 515 -22.79 6.01 -2.32
CA GLY A 515 -22.89 4.55 -2.11
C GLY A 515 -21.75 3.78 -2.77
N ALA A 516 -21.60 2.48 -2.49
CA ALA A 516 -20.46 1.69 -2.98
C ALA A 516 -20.88 0.58 -3.97
N GLU A 517 -20.07 0.37 -5.02
CA GLU A 517 -20.14 -0.78 -5.92
C GLU A 517 -19.01 -1.76 -5.56
N PRO A 518 -19.30 -3.06 -5.45
CA PRO A 518 -18.30 -4.07 -5.12
C PRO A 518 -17.32 -4.27 -6.29
N ASN A 519 -16.04 -4.51 -5.97
CA ASN A 519 -14.99 -4.73 -6.97
C ASN A 519 -14.98 -6.18 -7.46
N THR A 520 -15.98 -6.57 -8.25
CA THR A 520 -16.25 -7.96 -8.67
C THR A 520 -16.14 -8.22 -10.17
N ARG A 521 -15.75 -7.22 -10.97
CA ARG A 521 -15.69 -7.34 -12.45
C ARG A 521 -14.80 -8.48 -12.95
N TRP A 522 -13.71 -8.78 -12.23
CA TRP A 522 -12.75 -9.85 -12.53
C TRP A 522 -13.29 -11.28 -12.27
N LEU A 523 -14.51 -11.40 -11.70
CA LEU A 523 -15.14 -12.68 -11.38
C LEU A 523 -16.16 -13.16 -12.43
N ARG A 524 -16.39 -12.37 -13.49
CA ARG A 524 -17.47 -12.60 -14.48
C ARG A 524 -17.47 -14.01 -15.05
N ASP A 525 -16.29 -14.58 -15.28
CA ASP A 525 -16.12 -15.88 -15.93
C ASP A 525 -15.83 -17.03 -14.93
N CYS A 526 -15.81 -16.73 -13.63
CA CYS A 526 -15.53 -17.73 -12.58
C CYS A 526 -16.78 -18.51 -12.12
N GLY A 527 -18.00 -18.04 -12.43
CA GLY A 527 -19.24 -18.66 -11.93
C GLY A 527 -19.59 -18.31 -10.48
N VAL A 528 -18.90 -17.32 -9.89
CA VAL A 528 -19.26 -16.72 -8.60
C VAL A 528 -20.57 -15.94 -8.76
N LYS A 529 -21.60 -16.32 -8.00
CA LYS A 529 -22.90 -15.65 -8.00
C LYS A 529 -22.83 -14.34 -7.22
N THR A 530 -23.57 -13.35 -7.72
CA THR A 530 -23.67 -12.02 -7.10
C THR A 530 -25.12 -11.55 -7.02
N GLU A 531 -25.44 -10.71 -6.03
CA GLU A 531 -26.75 -10.06 -5.86
C GLU A 531 -26.59 -8.55 -5.62
N GLY A 532 -27.69 -7.80 -5.58
CA GLY A 532 -27.72 -6.46 -4.99
C GLY A 532 -26.82 -5.43 -5.69
N LYS A 533 -26.74 -5.50 -7.03
CA LYS A 533 -25.81 -4.72 -7.89
C LYS A 533 -24.37 -5.25 -7.95
N GLY A 534 -24.15 -6.53 -7.68
CA GLY A 534 -22.88 -7.22 -7.96
C GLY A 534 -22.10 -7.65 -6.72
N PHE A 535 -22.70 -7.65 -5.53
CA PHE A 535 -22.07 -8.10 -4.28
C PHE A 535 -22.05 -9.63 -4.25
N VAL A 536 -20.94 -10.21 -3.78
CA VAL A 536 -20.73 -11.66 -3.79
C VAL A 536 -21.64 -12.34 -2.78
N LEU A 537 -22.37 -13.37 -3.22
CA LEU A 537 -23.14 -14.25 -2.35
C LEU A 537 -22.20 -15.27 -1.68
N THR A 538 -22.49 -15.60 -0.42
CA THR A 538 -21.71 -16.58 0.37
C THR A 538 -22.62 -17.44 1.23
N GLY A 539 -22.12 -18.58 1.70
CA GLY A 539 -22.84 -19.47 2.63
C GLY A 539 -24.21 -19.84 2.07
N ASP A 540 -25.23 -19.77 2.93
CA ASP A 540 -26.62 -20.10 2.59
C ASP A 540 -27.10 -19.33 1.35
N ASP A 541 -26.80 -18.02 1.25
CA ASP A 541 -27.20 -17.20 0.09
C ASP A 541 -26.58 -17.72 -1.22
N ALA A 542 -25.32 -18.19 -1.18
CA ALA A 542 -24.66 -18.78 -2.36
C ALA A 542 -25.21 -20.17 -2.73
N ARG A 543 -25.79 -20.88 -1.76
CA ARG A 543 -26.36 -22.23 -1.88
C ARG A 543 -27.89 -22.21 -2.09
N ASN A 544 -28.44 -21.09 -2.55
CA ASN A 544 -29.88 -20.89 -2.77
C ASN A 544 -30.72 -21.16 -1.49
N GLY A 545 -30.22 -20.79 -0.31
CA GLY A 545 -30.88 -20.95 0.98
C GLY A 545 -30.77 -22.34 1.61
N GLN A 546 -29.96 -23.24 1.07
CA GLN A 546 -29.61 -24.48 1.76
C GLN A 546 -28.59 -24.19 2.86
N GLU A 547 -28.88 -24.61 4.10
CA GLU A 547 -27.97 -24.39 5.24
C GLU A 547 -26.58 -24.98 4.99
N ASP A 548 -25.58 -24.11 4.86
CA ASP A 548 -24.16 -24.42 4.89
C ASP A 548 -23.50 -23.71 6.07
N THR A 549 -23.73 -24.26 7.25
CA THR A 549 -23.14 -23.77 8.50
C THR A 549 -21.64 -24.01 8.61
N ARG A 550 -21.06 -24.82 7.70
CA ARG A 550 -19.64 -25.19 7.74
C ARG A 550 -18.77 -24.15 7.05
N HIS A 551 -19.27 -23.54 5.98
CA HIS A 551 -18.49 -22.57 5.20
C HIS A 551 -19.26 -21.26 4.93
N PRO A 552 -19.58 -20.46 5.97
CA PRO A 552 -20.39 -19.25 5.81
C PRO A 552 -19.79 -18.16 4.91
N PHE A 553 -18.48 -18.22 4.61
CA PHE A 553 -17.82 -17.28 3.69
C PHE A 553 -17.54 -17.88 2.31
N GLU A 554 -17.84 -19.16 2.07
CA GLU A 554 -17.62 -19.79 0.77
C GLU A 554 -18.66 -19.28 -0.23
N THR A 555 -18.21 -18.95 -1.44
CA THR A 555 -19.05 -18.47 -2.54
C THR A 555 -19.76 -19.63 -3.23
N SER A 556 -20.45 -19.37 -4.35
CA SER A 556 -21.03 -20.43 -5.20
C SER A 556 -19.99 -21.36 -5.84
N VAL A 557 -18.70 -21.02 -5.76
CA VAL A 557 -17.58 -21.82 -6.25
C VAL A 557 -16.79 -22.38 -5.08
N ARG A 558 -16.58 -23.70 -5.06
CA ARG A 558 -15.90 -24.38 -3.95
C ARG A 558 -14.42 -23.98 -3.86
N GLY A 559 -13.96 -23.68 -2.65
CA GLY A 559 -12.61 -23.18 -2.39
C GLY A 559 -12.39 -21.71 -2.75
N VAL A 560 -13.44 -21.00 -3.17
CA VAL A 560 -13.44 -19.54 -3.36
C VAL A 560 -14.33 -18.92 -2.29
N PHE A 561 -13.77 -18.01 -1.50
CA PHE A 561 -14.40 -17.35 -0.35
C PHE A 561 -14.53 -15.85 -0.60
N ALA A 562 -15.43 -15.18 0.12
CA ALA A 562 -15.54 -13.72 0.09
C ALA A 562 -15.74 -13.12 1.48
N ILE A 563 -14.99 -12.05 1.79
CA ILE A 563 -14.99 -11.37 3.09
C ILE A 563 -14.98 -9.85 2.92
N GLY A 564 -15.47 -9.15 3.95
CA GLY A 564 -15.58 -7.71 3.98
C GLY A 564 -16.62 -7.15 3.00
N ASP A 565 -16.43 -5.89 2.62
CA ASP A 565 -17.43 -5.08 1.94
C ASP A 565 -17.78 -5.53 0.52
N VAL A 566 -17.07 -6.51 -0.05
CA VAL A 566 -17.41 -7.09 -1.35
C VAL A 566 -18.63 -8.02 -1.28
N ARG A 567 -18.94 -8.53 -0.08
CA ARG A 567 -19.99 -9.52 0.14
C ARG A 567 -21.36 -8.88 0.29
N PHE A 568 -22.37 -9.63 -0.10
CA PHE A 568 -23.77 -9.31 0.19
C PHE A 568 -24.04 -9.41 1.70
N GLY A 569 -24.90 -8.53 2.22
CA GLY A 569 -25.29 -8.54 3.64
C GLY A 569 -24.19 -8.19 4.66
N SER A 570 -22.95 -7.89 4.25
CA SER A 570 -21.87 -7.55 5.19
C SER A 570 -22.17 -6.27 5.98
N VAL A 571 -21.66 -6.17 7.21
CA VAL A 571 -21.92 -5.04 8.13
C VAL A 571 -21.32 -3.70 7.66
N LYS A 572 -20.42 -3.70 6.67
CA LYS A 572 -19.71 -2.50 6.14
C LYS A 572 -18.99 -1.70 7.23
N ARG A 573 -18.25 -2.39 8.09
CA ARG A 573 -17.47 -1.82 9.22
C ARG A 573 -16.08 -2.42 9.26
N VAL A 574 -15.08 -1.60 9.60
CA VAL A 574 -13.67 -2.02 9.69
C VAL A 574 -13.49 -3.17 10.68
N SER A 575 -14.11 -3.12 11.87
CA SER A 575 -14.01 -4.18 12.87
C SER A 575 -14.65 -5.49 12.41
N ALA A 576 -15.82 -5.43 11.77
CA ALA A 576 -16.49 -6.61 11.21
C ALA A 576 -15.65 -7.22 10.08
N ALA A 577 -15.13 -6.40 9.16
CA ALA A 577 -14.25 -6.82 8.08
C ALA A 577 -13.00 -7.56 8.60
N VAL A 578 -12.36 -7.03 9.66
CA VAL A 578 -11.22 -7.71 10.32
C VAL A 578 -11.65 -9.04 10.95
N GLY A 579 -12.80 -9.07 11.63
CA GLY A 579 -13.34 -10.29 12.24
C GLY A 579 -13.62 -11.40 11.21
N GLU A 580 -14.19 -11.05 10.06
CA GLU A 580 -14.41 -11.98 8.95
C GLU A 580 -13.09 -12.48 8.35
N GLY A 581 -12.09 -11.60 8.22
CA GLY A 581 -10.76 -11.99 7.77
C GLY A 581 -10.09 -13.00 8.70
N ALA A 582 -10.24 -12.87 10.01
CA ALA A 582 -9.77 -13.90 10.93
C ALA A 582 -10.60 -15.20 10.81
N ALA A 583 -11.92 -15.08 10.75
CA ALA A 583 -12.84 -16.22 10.80
C ALA A 583 -12.80 -17.11 9.54
N VAL A 584 -12.44 -16.58 8.36
CA VAL A 584 -12.36 -17.39 7.13
C VAL A 584 -11.24 -18.43 7.17
N VAL A 585 -10.18 -18.22 7.96
CA VAL A 585 -9.00 -19.09 7.98
C VAL A 585 -9.33 -20.53 8.38
N ALA A 586 -10.26 -20.73 9.33
CA ALA A 586 -10.72 -22.06 9.71
C ALA A 586 -11.36 -22.83 8.52
N GLN A 587 -12.08 -22.12 7.64
CA GLN A 587 -12.69 -22.70 6.44
C GLN A 587 -11.65 -23.02 5.38
N LEU A 588 -10.59 -22.21 5.26
CA LEU A 588 -9.45 -22.50 4.39
C LEU A 588 -8.80 -23.83 4.81
N HIS A 589 -8.51 -24.01 6.10
CA HIS A 589 -7.96 -25.27 6.62
C HIS A 589 -8.86 -26.47 6.35
N ALA A 590 -10.19 -26.32 6.53
CA ALA A 590 -11.14 -27.39 6.23
C ALA A 590 -11.04 -27.84 4.77
N VAL A 591 -11.10 -26.90 3.81
CA VAL A 591 -11.01 -27.21 2.37
C VAL A 591 -9.65 -27.79 1.98
N LEU A 592 -8.56 -27.24 2.52
CA LEU A 592 -7.21 -27.76 2.27
C LEU A 592 -7.05 -29.20 2.79
N GLY A 593 -7.57 -29.49 3.99
CA GLY A 593 -7.58 -30.83 4.57
C GLY A 593 -8.36 -31.84 3.71
N GLU A 594 -9.55 -31.45 3.24
CA GLU A 594 -10.36 -32.28 2.33
C GLU A 594 -9.61 -32.59 1.02
N ARG A 595 -8.95 -31.59 0.43
CA ARG A 595 -8.17 -31.78 -0.81
C ARG A 595 -6.97 -32.70 -0.61
N GLN A 596 -6.27 -32.58 0.53
CA GLN A 596 -5.18 -33.48 0.86
C GLN A 596 -5.66 -34.93 1.02
N LEU A 597 -6.83 -35.15 1.63
CA LEU A 597 -7.43 -36.47 1.75
C LEU A 597 -7.80 -37.07 0.37
N LEU A 598 -8.40 -36.27 -0.51
CA LEU A 598 -8.74 -36.68 -1.88
C LEU A 598 -7.49 -37.00 -2.72
N ALA A 599 -6.42 -36.22 -2.60
CA ALA A 599 -5.16 -36.48 -3.30
C ALA A 599 -4.49 -37.79 -2.82
N ARG A 600 -4.58 -38.09 -1.51
CA ARG A 600 -4.09 -39.35 -0.94
C ARG A 600 -4.90 -40.54 -1.45
N SER A 601 -6.23 -40.47 -1.42
CA SER A 601 -7.08 -41.57 -1.90
C SER A 601 -6.97 -41.82 -3.41
N ALA A 602 -6.70 -40.79 -4.22
CA ALA A 602 -6.46 -40.94 -5.66
C ALA A 602 -5.08 -41.56 -5.99
N SER A 603 -4.08 -41.42 -5.11
CA SER A 603 -2.72 -41.95 -5.32
C SER A 603 -2.50 -43.36 -4.76
N GLU A 604 -3.35 -43.83 -3.84
CA GLU A 604 -3.32 -45.19 -3.30
C GLU A 604 -3.50 -46.31 -4.36
N PRO A 605 -4.46 -46.24 -5.31
CA PRO A 605 -4.59 -47.27 -6.35
C PRO A 605 -3.39 -47.32 -7.29
N LEU A 606 -2.76 -46.17 -7.59
CA LEU A 606 -1.56 -46.09 -8.44
C LEU A 606 -0.32 -46.70 -7.76
N ARG A 607 -0.16 -46.49 -6.46
CA ARG A 607 0.92 -47.12 -5.68
C ARG A 607 0.69 -48.62 -5.50
N ALA A 608 -0.55 -49.06 -5.29
CA ALA A 608 -0.90 -50.48 -5.20
C ALA A 608 -0.65 -51.21 -6.54
N ALA A 609 -0.97 -50.59 -7.68
CA ALA A 609 -0.69 -51.12 -9.00
C ALA A 609 0.82 -51.17 -9.32
N GLN A 610 1.59 -50.17 -8.90
CA GLN A 610 3.06 -50.18 -9.05
C GLN A 610 3.74 -51.22 -8.14
N ALA A 611 3.21 -51.47 -6.95
CA ALA A 611 3.70 -52.52 -6.04
C ALA A 611 3.38 -53.95 -6.54
N GLN A 612 2.30 -54.13 -7.31
CA GLN A 612 1.94 -55.42 -7.94
C GLN A 612 2.71 -55.71 -9.24
N HIS A 613 3.45 -54.74 -9.79
CA HIS A 613 4.28 -54.88 -10.99
C HIS A 613 5.80 -54.89 -10.73
N HIS A 614 6.23 -55.14 -9.49
CA HIS A 614 7.59 -55.65 -9.25
C HIS A 614 7.57 -57.19 -9.35
N PRO A 615 8.14 -57.79 -10.41
CA PRO A 615 8.35 -59.22 -10.43
C PRO A 615 9.44 -59.54 -9.41
N MET A 616 9.13 -60.38 -8.41
CA MET A 616 10.18 -61.17 -7.79
C MET A 616 10.73 -62.09 -8.87
N SER A 617 11.97 -61.81 -9.32
CA SER A 617 12.94 -62.69 -10.00
C SER A 617 12.41 -63.68 -11.04
#